data_AF-X1GP05-F1
#
_entry.id   AF-X1GP05-F1
#
_cell.length_a   1.000
_cell.length_b   1.000
_cell.length_c   1.000
_cell.angle_alpha   90.00
_cell.angle_beta   90.00
_cell.angle_gamma   90.00
#
_symmetry.space_group_name_H-M   'P 1'
#
loop_
_entity.id
_entity.type
_entity.pdbx_description
1 polymer ?
#
loop_
_entity_poly.entity_id
_entity_poly.type
_entity_poly.pdbx_seq_one_letter_code
_entity_poly.pdbx_strand_id
1 'polypeptide(L)'
;ENFNPEIAEETNGFFYFVKMQFNELAQEANTRKDQLFERLTDSLGNDGVFKFKQQFYNKKIADIVTNRNELRKIYEDEDQLIRKKDPIFMYPESNIGRAHLFSPVKIINERNIETIWFNLFFIWLTTIVIYFALLFDILRKIITYFENIKLRKTNI
;
A
#
# COMPACT_ATOMS: atom_id res chain seq x y z
N GLU A 1 -24.71 -26.87 -7.19
CA GLU A 1 -23.49 -27.54 -7.69
C GLU A 1 -23.82 -28.18 -9.03
N ASN A 2 -23.24 -27.73 -10.13
CA ASN A 2 -23.25 -28.45 -11.41
C ASN A 2 -22.05 -27.98 -12.24
N PHE A 3 -20.85 -28.31 -11.78
CA PHE A 3 -19.65 -28.22 -12.61
C PHE A 3 -19.80 -29.24 -13.74
N ASN A 4 -19.77 -28.81 -14.99
CA ASN A 4 -19.86 -29.68 -16.15
C ASN A 4 -18.60 -29.53 -17.04
N PRO A 5 -18.32 -30.48 -17.94
CA PRO A 5 -17.12 -30.44 -18.78
C PRO A 5 -17.03 -29.21 -19.71
N GLU A 6 -18.18 -28.68 -20.15
CA GLU A 6 -18.26 -27.50 -21.01
C GLU A 6 -17.82 -26.22 -20.28
N ILE A 7 -18.36 -25.98 -19.08
CA ILE A 7 -17.94 -24.89 -18.18
C ILE A 7 -16.46 -25.03 -17.81
N ALA A 8 -15.97 -26.26 -17.63
CA ALA A 8 -14.56 -26.52 -17.37
C ALA A 8 -13.67 -26.12 -18.56
N GLU A 9 -14.10 -26.43 -19.79
CA GLU A 9 -13.38 -26.06 -21.02
C GLU A 9 -13.38 -24.53 -21.23
N GLU A 10 -14.53 -23.88 -21.09
CA GLU A 10 -14.65 -22.42 -21.18
C GLU A 10 -13.79 -21.70 -20.13
N THR A 11 -13.84 -22.16 -18.87
CA THR A 11 -13.05 -21.60 -17.76
C THR A 11 -11.54 -21.76 -18.01
N ASN A 12 -11.11 -22.93 -18.52
CA ASN A 12 -9.71 -23.15 -18.88
C ASN A 12 -9.27 -22.26 -20.06
N GLY A 13 -10.15 -22.06 -21.04
CA GLY A 13 -9.92 -21.12 -22.14
C GLY A 13 -9.71 -19.69 -21.64
N PHE A 14 -10.56 -19.24 -20.72
CA PHE A 14 -10.42 -17.94 -20.07
C PHE A 14 -9.09 -17.83 -19.29
N PHE A 15 -8.74 -18.81 -18.46
CA PHE A 15 -7.47 -18.80 -17.73
C PHE A 15 -6.26 -18.82 -18.65
N TYR A 16 -6.34 -19.54 -19.78
CA TYR A 16 -5.30 -19.53 -20.79
C TYR A 16 -5.11 -18.13 -21.40
N PHE A 17 -6.21 -17.47 -21.78
CA PHE A 17 -6.18 -16.10 -22.30
C PHE A 17 -5.58 -15.11 -21.29
N VAL A 18 -6.06 -15.14 -20.04
CA VAL A 18 -5.56 -14.28 -18.96
C VAL A 18 -4.07 -14.53 -18.69
N LYS A 19 -3.64 -15.81 -18.70
CA LYS A 19 -2.22 -16.17 -18.56
C LYS A 19 -1.37 -15.61 -19.69
N MET A 20 -1.84 -15.66 -20.94
CA MET A 20 -1.12 -15.05 -22.07
C MET A 20 -0.94 -13.54 -21.86
N GLN A 21 -2.01 -12.82 -21.51
CA GLN A 21 -1.94 -11.38 -21.25
C GLN A 21 -0.93 -11.02 -20.14
N PHE A 22 -0.96 -11.73 -19.01
CA PHE A 22 -0.01 -11.47 -17.93
C PHE A 22 1.43 -11.84 -18.28
N ASN A 23 1.64 -12.87 -19.10
CA ASN A 23 2.97 -13.23 -19.60
C ASN A 23 3.55 -12.14 -20.51
N GLU A 24 2.73 -11.58 -21.40
CA GLU A 24 3.13 -10.47 -22.27
C GLU A 24 3.50 -9.23 -21.45
N LEU A 25 2.66 -8.84 -20.50
CA LEU A 25 2.94 -7.74 -19.56
C LEU A 25 4.25 -7.96 -18.78
N ALA A 26 4.50 -9.19 -18.33
CA ALA A 26 5.73 -9.54 -17.62
C ALA A 26 6.95 -9.48 -18.54
N GLN A 27 6.82 -9.92 -19.79
CA GLN A 27 7.90 -9.89 -20.78
C GLN A 27 8.27 -8.44 -21.14
N GLU A 28 7.27 -7.58 -21.35
CA GLU A 28 7.50 -6.15 -21.58
C GLU A 28 8.22 -5.50 -20.38
N ALA A 29 7.74 -5.75 -19.17
CA ALA A 29 8.33 -5.19 -17.95
C ALA A 29 9.79 -5.63 -17.77
N ASN A 30 10.08 -6.92 -18.02
CA ASN A 30 11.45 -7.43 -17.99
C ASN A 30 12.33 -6.79 -19.07
N THR A 31 11.81 -6.65 -20.28
CA THR A 31 12.55 -6.04 -21.40
C THR A 31 12.92 -4.59 -21.08
N ARG A 32 11.98 -3.79 -20.55
CA ARG A 32 12.24 -2.40 -20.13
C ARG A 32 13.28 -2.32 -19.02
N LYS A 33 13.23 -3.26 -18.07
CA LYS A 33 14.19 -3.36 -16.96
C LYS A 33 15.59 -3.73 -17.47
N ASP A 34 15.70 -4.68 -18.40
CA ASP A 34 16.98 -5.13 -18.95
C ASP A 34 17.62 -4.02 -19.80
N GLN A 35 16.83 -3.30 -20.61
CA GLN A 35 17.30 -2.11 -21.35
C GLN A 35 17.79 -1.00 -20.42
N LEU A 36 17.12 -0.78 -19.28
CA LEU A 36 17.59 0.18 -18.29
C LEU A 36 18.92 -0.26 -17.66
N PHE A 37 19.05 -1.55 -17.37
CA PHE A 37 20.28 -2.12 -16.81
C PHE A 37 21.45 -2.00 -17.79
N GLU A 38 21.22 -2.27 -19.08
CA GLU A 38 22.20 -2.08 -20.16
C GLU A 38 22.67 -0.62 -20.22
N ARG A 39 21.73 0.35 -20.31
CA ARG A 39 22.07 1.78 -20.31
C ARG A 39 22.88 2.22 -19.09
N LEU A 40 22.53 1.72 -17.90
CA LEU A 40 23.27 2.01 -16.68
C LEU A 40 24.67 1.37 -16.70
N THR A 41 24.79 0.18 -17.28
CA THR A 41 26.06 -0.53 -17.43
C THR A 41 26.98 0.19 -18.42
N ASP A 42 26.45 0.69 -19.52
CA ASP A 42 27.20 1.50 -20.49
C ASP A 42 27.71 2.80 -19.87
N SER A 43 26.91 3.45 -19.01
CA SER A 43 27.26 4.72 -18.39
C SER A 43 28.17 4.59 -17.16
N LEU A 44 28.02 3.53 -16.35
CA LEU A 44 28.68 3.41 -15.04
C LEU A 44 29.67 2.24 -14.97
N GLY A 45 29.64 1.33 -15.94
CA GLY A 45 30.28 0.02 -15.86
C GLY A 45 29.57 -0.92 -14.87
N ASN A 46 29.80 -2.23 -15.01
CA ASN A 46 29.17 -3.26 -14.16
C ASN A 46 29.36 -2.99 -12.65
N ASP A 47 30.59 -2.67 -12.23
CA ASP A 47 30.90 -2.36 -10.83
C ASP A 47 30.22 -1.06 -10.36
N GLY A 48 30.09 -0.08 -11.25
CA GLY A 48 29.41 1.18 -10.96
C GLY A 48 27.92 0.98 -10.72
N VAL A 49 27.26 0.15 -11.53
CA VAL A 49 25.85 -0.21 -11.32
C VAL A 49 25.64 -0.94 -9.99
N PHE A 50 26.55 -1.85 -9.63
CA PHE A 50 26.49 -2.54 -8.34
C PHE A 50 26.65 -1.57 -7.16
N LYS A 51 27.63 -0.66 -7.22
CA LYS A 51 27.82 0.38 -6.19
C LYS A 51 26.61 1.32 -6.10
N PHE A 52 26.08 1.75 -7.23
CA PHE A 52 24.88 2.58 -7.30
C PHE A 52 23.70 1.89 -6.61
N LYS A 53 23.46 0.61 -6.91
CA LYS A 53 22.41 -0.16 -6.24
C LYS A 53 22.65 -0.27 -4.73
N GLN A 54 23.88 -0.53 -4.29
CA GLN A 54 24.17 -0.60 -2.85
C GLN A 54 23.93 0.73 -2.12
N GLN A 55 24.20 1.86 -2.77
CA GLN A 55 24.03 3.19 -2.18
C GLN A 55 22.56 3.61 -2.09
N PHE A 56 21.74 3.28 -3.10
CA PHE A 56 20.39 3.82 -3.23
C PHE A 56 19.25 2.79 -3.02
N TYR A 57 19.56 1.52 -2.77
CA TYR A 57 18.55 0.49 -2.53
C TYR A 57 18.67 -0.16 -1.15
N ASN A 58 17.68 0.07 -0.30
CA ASN A 58 17.59 -0.60 0.99
C ASN A 58 16.82 -1.92 0.87
N LYS A 59 17.56 -3.03 0.81
CA LYS A 59 16.99 -4.38 0.72
C LYS A 59 16.06 -4.72 1.88
N LYS A 60 16.39 -4.32 3.12
CA LYS A 60 15.54 -4.61 4.29
C LYS A 60 14.17 -3.94 4.17
N ILE A 61 14.15 -2.67 3.77
CA ILE A 61 12.89 -1.95 3.57
C ILE A 61 12.10 -2.58 2.42
N ALA A 62 12.75 -2.89 1.30
CA ALA A 62 12.09 -3.56 0.19
C ALA A 62 11.47 -4.91 0.58
N ASP A 63 12.18 -5.74 1.34
CA ASP A 63 11.66 -7.03 1.81
C ASP A 63 10.46 -6.85 2.76
N ILE A 64 10.43 -5.79 3.57
CA ILE A 64 9.28 -5.43 4.44
C ILE A 64 8.08 -4.97 3.60
N VAL A 65 8.26 -3.98 2.72
CA VAL A 65 7.14 -3.38 1.96
C VAL A 65 6.59 -4.30 0.87
N THR A 66 7.38 -5.28 0.43
CA THR A 66 6.91 -6.34 -0.48
C THR A 66 6.36 -7.57 0.25
N ASN A 67 6.44 -7.57 1.59
CA ASN A 67 6.05 -8.69 2.42
C ASN A 67 6.71 -10.01 2.00
N ARG A 68 8.03 -9.96 1.73
CA ARG A 68 8.75 -11.05 1.08
C ARG A 68 8.87 -12.32 1.93
N ASN A 69 8.94 -12.16 3.25
CA ASN A 69 9.13 -13.24 4.20
C ASN A 69 7.82 -13.94 4.60
N GLU A 70 6.67 -13.45 4.12
CA GLU A 70 5.38 -14.05 4.39
C GLU A 70 5.23 -15.38 3.66
N LEU A 71 4.90 -16.44 4.42
CA LEU A 71 4.73 -17.79 3.89
C LEU A 71 3.41 -17.90 3.12
N ARG A 72 2.35 -17.26 3.62
CA ARG A 72 1.02 -17.27 2.99
C ARG A 72 0.84 -16.05 2.11
N LYS A 73 1.03 -16.23 0.80
CA LYS A 73 0.95 -15.13 -0.19
C LYS A 73 -0.48 -14.79 -0.61
N ILE A 74 -1.39 -15.76 -0.48
CA ILE A 74 -2.81 -15.64 -0.78
C ILE A 74 -3.55 -16.19 0.42
N TYR A 75 -4.59 -15.48 0.85
CA TYR A 75 -5.52 -15.91 1.88
C TYR A 75 -6.88 -16.12 1.24
N GLU A 76 -7.57 -17.17 1.62
CA GLU A 76 -8.94 -17.43 1.23
C GLU A 76 -9.84 -17.09 2.41
N ASP A 77 -10.82 -16.24 2.19
CA ASP A 77 -11.78 -15.77 3.19
C ASP A 77 -13.12 -15.57 2.50
N GLU A 78 -14.23 -16.08 3.05
CA GLU A 78 -15.61 -15.81 2.57
C GLU A 78 -15.75 -15.72 1.03
N ASP A 79 -15.29 -16.76 0.31
CA ASP A 79 -15.33 -16.89 -1.17
C ASP A 79 -14.43 -15.92 -1.98
N GLN A 80 -13.48 -15.22 -1.34
CA GLN A 80 -12.50 -14.33 -2.00
C GLN A 80 -11.05 -14.74 -1.75
N LEU A 81 -10.22 -14.55 -2.77
CA LEU A 81 -8.76 -14.72 -2.71
C LEU A 81 -8.07 -13.38 -2.50
N ILE A 82 -7.59 -13.14 -1.28
CA ILE A 82 -6.90 -11.92 -0.89
C ILE A 82 -5.40 -12.07 -1.10
N ARG A 83 -4.83 -11.25 -1.98
CA ARG A 83 -3.38 -11.16 -2.18
C ARG A 83 -2.71 -10.44 -1.00
N LYS A 84 -1.72 -11.08 -0.36
CA LYS A 84 -0.85 -10.46 0.67
C LYS A 84 0.59 -10.24 0.23
N LYS A 85 0.94 -10.71 -0.97
CA LYS A 85 2.25 -10.54 -1.58
C LYS A 85 2.37 -9.18 -2.27
N ASP A 86 3.51 -8.52 -2.12
CA ASP A 86 3.87 -7.27 -2.79
C ASP A 86 2.86 -6.12 -2.55
N PRO A 87 2.45 -5.80 -1.30
CA PRO A 87 1.39 -4.84 -1.03
C PRO A 87 1.69 -3.42 -1.53
N ILE A 88 2.97 -3.04 -1.62
CA ILE A 88 3.41 -1.75 -2.19
C ILE A 88 3.07 -1.56 -3.67
N PHE A 89 2.78 -2.64 -4.40
CA PHE A 89 2.37 -2.60 -5.81
C PHE A 89 0.88 -2.89 -6.01
N MET A 90 0.09 -2.89 -4.92
CA MET A 90 -1.33 -3.21 -4.96
C MET A 90 -2.16 -1.96 -4.70
N TYR A 91 -3.17 -1.71 -5.54
CA TYR A 91 -4.17 -0.68 -5.29
C TYR A 91 -5.15 -1.15 -4.21
N PRO A 92 -5.66 -0.25 -3.35
CA PRO A 92 -6.66 -0.62 -2.37
C PRO A 92 -8.03 -0.79 -3.04
N GLU A 93 -8.86 -1.67 -2.48
CA GLU A 93 -10.19 -1.98 -3.04
C GLU A 93 -11.28 -0.99 -2.58
N SER A 94 -11.05 -0.26 -1.49
CA SER A 94 -12.04 0.64 -0.90
C SER A 94 -11.90 2.08 -1.38
N ASN A 95 -13.03 2.69 -1.75
CA ASN A 95 -13.13 4.08 -2.21
C ASN A 95 -13.27 5.15 -1.09
N ILE A 96 -13.32 4.73 0.18
CA ILE A 96 -13.56 5.60 1.34
C ILE A 96 -12.28 5.91 2.14
N GLY A 97 -11.10 5.75 1.53
CA GLY A 97 -9.80 6.01 2.15
C GLY A 97 -9.21 4.84 2.93
N ARG A 98 -9.97 3.77 3.18
CA ARG A 98 -9.44 2.51 3.74
C ARG A 98 -8.55 1.85 2.69
N ALA A 99 -7.32 1.56 3.10
CA ALA A 99 -6.32 0.90 2.27
C ALA A 99 -5.45 0.00 3.15
N HIS A 100 -4.91 -1.07 2.57
CA HIS A 100 -3.99 -1.97 3.26
C HIS A 100 -2.68 -1.27 3.63
N LEU A 101 -1.96 -1.87 4.58
CA LEU A 101 -0.63 -1.41 4.96
C LEU A 101 0.32 -1.46 3.75
N PHE A 102 1.13 -0.43 3.59
CA PHE A 102 2.03 -0.21 2.44
C PHE A 102 1.37 0.08 1.09
N SER A 103 0.04 0.29 1.02
CA SER A 103 -0.59 0.74 -0.22
C SER A 103 0.10 2.01 -0.78
N PRO A 104 0.42 2.07 -2.08
CA PRO A 104 1.07 3.23 -2.69
C PRO A 104 0.13 4.44 -2.80
N VAL A 105 -1.19 4.19 -2.78
CA VAL A 105 -2.22 5.23 -2.87
C VAL A 105 -3.32 5.04 -1.83
N LYS A 106 -4.05 6.12 -1.56
CA LYS A 106 -5.33 6.18 -0.86
C LYS A 106 -6.40 6.61 -1.86
N ILE A 107 -7.52 5.92 -1.88
CA ILE A 107 -8.65 6.26 -2.77
C ILE A 107 -9.70 6.97 -1.94
N ILE A 108 -10.03 8.21 -2.31
CA ILE A 108 -11.10 8.97 -1.67
C ILE A 108 -12.00 9.51 -2.78
N ASN A 109 -13.27 9.10 -2.78
CA ASN A 109 -14.26 9.52 -3.78
C ASN A 109 -13.75 9.30 -5.22
N GLU A 110 -13.30 8.07 -5.50
CA GLU A 110 -12.76 7.61 -6.80
C GLU A 110 -11.47 8.31 -7.26
N ARG A 111 -10.88 9.20 -6.44
CA ARG A 111 -9.61 9.84 -6.74
C ARG A 111 -8.47 9.15 -6.01
N ASN A 112 -7.41 8.84 -6.76
CA ASN A 112 -6.17 8.30 -6.23
C ASN A 112 -5.29 9.43 -5.70
N ILE A 113 -4.93 9.35 -4.41
CA ILE A 113 -3.98 10.24 -3.76
C ILE A 113 -2.78 9.41 -3.35
N GLU A 114 -1.57 9.79 -3.78
CA GLU A 114 -0.37 9.06 -3.37
C GLU A 114 -0.19 9.12 -1.86
N THR A 115 0.21 8.00 -1.26
CA THR A 115 0.35 7.87 0.20
C THR A 115 1.33 8.90 0.77
N ILE A 116 2.34 9.33 -0.01
CA ILE A 116 3.29 10.38 0.40
C ILE A 116 2.56 11.71 0.65
N TRP A 117 1.76 12.17 -0.31
CA TRP A 117 1.01 13.43 -0.20
C TRP A 117 -0.07 13.36 0.87
N PHE A 118 -0.77 12.22 0.95
CA PHE A 118 -1.77 12.00 2.00
C PHE A 118 -1.14 12.09 3.40
N ASN A 119 -0.02 11.39 3.63
CA ASN A 119 0.66 11.41 4.92
C ASN A 119 1.23 12.78 5.24
N LEU A 120 1.82 13.47 4.25
CA LEU A 120 2.35 14.82 4.42
C LEU A 120 1.25 15.80 4.82
N PHE A 121 0.11 15.78 4.11
CA PHE A 121 -1.07 16.58 4.45
C PHE A 121 -1.55 16.29 5.87
N PHE A 122 -1.61 15.01 6.27
CA PHE A 122 -2.05 14.63 7.60
C PHE A 122 -1.11 15.12 8.71
N ILE A 123 0.20 15.06 8.50
CA ILE A 123 1.20 15.61 9.43
C ILE A 123 1.00 17.12 9.61
N TRP A 124 0.85 17.86 8.51
CA TRP A 124 0.60 19.30 8.55
C TRP A 124 -0.72 19.64 9.23
N LEU A 125 -1.79 18.93 8.88
CA LEU A 125 -3.10 19.11 9.50
C LEU A 125 -3.04 18.89 11.01
N THR A 126 -2.43 17.80 11.45
CA THR A 126 -2.26 17.48 12.88
C THR A 126 -1.43 18.53 13.59
N THR A 127 -0.35 19.01 12.95
CA THR A 127 0.51 20.07 13.49
C THR A 127 -0.28 21.37 13.69
N ILE A 128 -1.07 21.78 12.70
CA ILE A 128 -1.91 22.98 12.76
C ILE A 128 -2.98 22.84 13.85
N VAL A 129 -3.66 21.68 13.91
CA VAL A 129 -4.68 21.42 14.93
C VAL A 129 -4.08 21.48 16.34
N ILE A 130 -2.93 20.86 16.56
CA ILE A 130 -2.24 20.90 17.85
C ILE A 130 -1.80 22.34 18.19
N TYR A 131 -1.29 23.09 17.21
CA TYR A 131 -0.91 24.49 17.39
C TYR A 131 -2.09 25.35 17.87
N PHE A 132 -3.25 25.24 17.21
CA PHE A 132 -4.46 25.95 17.65
C PHE A 132 -4.99 25.43 18.99
N ALA A 133 -4.92 24.12 19.24
CA ALA A 133 -5.32 23.54 20.51
C ALA A 133 -4.51 24.11 21.69
N LEU A 134 -3.22 24.37 21.46
CA LEU A 134 -2.35 25.03 22.42
C LEU A 134 -2.69 26.52 22.55
N LEU A 135 -2.87 27.24 21.44
CA LEU A 135 -3.15 28.68 21.45
C LEU A 135 -4.44 29.04 22.21
N PHE A 136 -5.48 28.20 22.08
CA PHE A 136 -6.77 28.43 22.73
C PHE A 136 -6.92 27.74 24.10
N ASP A 137 -5.83 27.19 24.64
CA ASP A 137 -5.80 26.40 25.89
C ASP A 137 -6.88 25.29 25.91
N ILE A 138 -7.13 24.66 24.75
CA ILE A 138 -8.19 23.66 24.59
C ILE A 138 -7.96 22.49 25.56
N LEU A 139 -6.70 22.05 25.71
CA LEU A 139 -6.35 20.97 26.62
C LEU A 139 -6.76 21.28 28.07
N ARG A 140 -6.49 22.50 28.54
CA ARG A 140 -6.89 22.94 29.89
C ARG A 140 -8.42 22.90 30.04
N LYS A 141 -9.14 23.45 29.06
CA LYS A 141 -10.61 23.46 29.06
C LYS A 141 -11.20 22.06 29.11
N ILE A 142 -10.62 21.12 28.35
CA ILE A 142 -11.03 19.71 28.37
C ILE A 142 -10.82 19.10 29.76
N ILE A 143 -9.66 19.32 30.39
CA ILE A 143 -9.36 18.80 31.74
C ILE A 143 -10.36 19.36 32.76
N THR A 144 -10.56 20.68 32.80
CA THR A 144 -11.50 21.32 33.74
C THR A 144 -12.94 20.85 33.52
N TYR A 145 -13.34 20.59 32.27
CA TYR A 145 -14.66 20.02 31.96
C TYR A 145 -14.83 18.63 32.57
N PHE A 146 -13.84 17.74 32.45
CA PHE A 146 -13.89 16.41 33.05
C PHE A 146 -13.84 16.43 34.59
N GLU A 147 -13.07 17.34 35.18
CA GLU A 147 -13.05 17.57 36.63
C GLU A 147 -14.44 17.96 37.15
N ASN A 148 -15.11 18.90 36.47
CA ASN A 148 -16.45 19.35 36.83
C ASN A 148 -17.50 18.25 36.73
N ILE A 149 -17.41 17.36 35.73
CA ILE A 149 -18.31 16.20 35.61
C ILE A 149 -18.07 15.22 36.77
N LYS A 150 -16.81 14.96 37.14
CA LYS A 150 -16.47 14.06 38.24
C LYS A 150 -16.97 14.59 39.58
N LEU A 151 -16.79 15.89 39.85
CA LEU A 151 -17.26 16.55 41.08
C LEU A 151 -18.79 16.52 41.19
N ARG A 152 -19.52 16.65 40.09
CA ARG A 152 -21.00 16.56 40.08
C ARG A 152 -21.50 15.14 40.41
N LYS A 153 -20.72 14.10 40.14
CA LYS A 153 -21.07 12.70 40.48
C LYS A 153 -20.83 12.34 41.94
N THR A 154 -19.96 13.05 42.65
CA THR A 154 -19.63 12.79 44.07
C THR A 154 -20.53 13.56 45.03
N ASN A 155 -21.19 14.63 44.55
CA ASN A 155 -22.11 15.47 45.32
C ASN A 155 -23.60 15.10 45.16
N ILE A 156 -23.89 13.89 44.65
CA ILE A 156 -25.21 13.23 44.63
C ILE A 156 -25.07 11.96 45.46
#